data_AF-A0A6M8VMI2-F1
#
_entry.id   AF-A0A6M8VMI2-F1
#
_cell.length_a   1.000
_cell.length_b   1.000
_cell.length_c   1.000
_cell.angle_alpha   90.00
_cell.angle_beta   90.00
_cell.angle_gamma   90.00
#
_symmetry.space_group_name_H-M   'P 1'
#
loop_
_entity.id
_entity.type
_entity.pdbx_description
1 polymer ?
#
loop_
_entity_poly.entity_id
_entity_poly.type
_entity_poly.pdbx_seq_one_letter_code
_entity_poly.pdbx_strand_id
1 'polypeptide(L)'
;MICNSCGVNNKEENKFCINCGDELIVAENTSGNDCPNCGAENDEENKFCISCGHQLNKNAGQRKNFAEQSKAVTSTGKKGKSKKQLHRESKGSFKRKQARKFSGLKNLKLLWITVGVVLGSVILATSFDLIFRPQTKDIPVEIKSSNPVVEAKVFEIASKFVCSCGTCNEESLEVCTCGRAVEERQFIRDYLEQNQKSEDIVVAVANKYGWLKAEFASAFNVDASKVWNPNQLQISNNIIPPISPAPATSNNKATISDRYTIYSAFNCPCGQCRIDELKDCNCPHPNGAKEVKKFIDEKINENKYSVNDIIDFVDKKYGGKKI
;
A
#
# COMPACT_ATOMS: atom_id res chain seq x y z
N MET A 1 11.72 -19.96 -7.11
CA MET A 1 10.59 -19.28 -7.77
C MET A 1 9.80 -18.46 -6.75
N ILE A 2 9.42 -17.23 -7.11
CA ILE A 2 8.69 -16.34 -6.21
C ILE A 2 7.18 -16.63 -6.34
N CYS A 3 6.48 -16.76 -5.22
CA CYS A 3 5.03 -16.94 -5.22
C CYS A 3 4.33 -15.65 -5.66
N ASN A 4 3.45 -15.73 -6.65
CA ASN A 4 2.72 -14.57 -7.17
C ASN A 4 1.70 -14.01 -6.17
N SER A 5 1.20 -14.83 -5.24
CA SER A 5 0.21 -14.39 -4.26
C SER A 5 0.82 -13.71 -3.03
N CYS A 6 1.98 -14.19 -2.55
CA CYS A 6 2.56 -13.70 -1.28
C CYS A 6 4.02 -13.24 -1.38
N GLY A 7 4.67 -13.33 -2.53
CA GLY A 7 6.03 -12.83 -2.76
C GLY A 7 7.16 -13.64 -2.11
N VAL A 8 6.86 -14.75 -1.42
CA VAL A 8 7.87 -15.60 -0.79
C VAL A 8 8.69 -16.34 -1.85
N ASN A 9 10.01 -16.39 -1.66
CA ASN A 9 10.89 -17.19 -2.51
C ASN A 9 10.83 -18.67 -2.10
N ASN A 10 10.39 -19.51 -3.02
CA ASN A 10 10.26 -20.95 -2.86
C ASN A 10 11.36 -21.65 -3.68
N LYS A 11 11.71 -22.89 -3.30
CA LYS A 11 12.57 -23.72 -4.15
C LYS A 11 11.81 -24.11 -5.43
N GLU A 12 12.55 -24.39 -6.50
CA GLU A 12 11.96 -24.71 -7.81
C GLU A 12 11.21 -26.06 -7.82
N GLU A 13 11.53 -26.96 -6.90
CA GLU A 13 10.84 -28.24 -6.70
C GLU A 13 9.48 -28.15 -5.98
N ASN A 14 9.16 -26.99 -5.42
CA ASN A 14 7.92 -26.78 -4.68
C ASN A 14 6.75 -26.59 -5.66
N LYS A 15 5.76 -27.49 -5.59
CA LYS A 15 4.48 -27.34 -6.32
C LYS A 15 3.54 -26.30 -5.70
N PHE A 16 3.68 -26.05 -4.40
CA PHE A 16 2.87 -25.10 -3.65
C PHE A 16 3.76 -24.21 -2.80
N CYS A 17 3.32 -22.97 -2.57
CA CYS A 17 4.05 -22.02 -1.76
C CYS A 17 4.12 -22.47 -0.31
N ILE A 18 5.33 -22.48 0.27
CA ILE A 18 5.57 -22.86 1.67
C ILE A 18 4.89 -21.94 2.69
N ASN A 19 4.47 -20.74 2.26
CA ASN A 19 3.91 -19.73 3.13
C ASN A 19 2.39 -19.60 2.99
N CYS A 20 1.87 -19.44 1.77
CA CYS A 20 0.43 -19.24 1.55
C CYS A 20 -0.33 -20.47 1.02
N GLY A 21 0.38 -21.54 0.63
CA GLY A 21 -0.25 -22.75 0.09
C GLY A 21 -0.71 -22.66 -1.37
N ASP A 22 -0.58 -21.50 -2.03
CA ASP A 22 -0.97 -21.35 -3.44
C ASP A 22 -0.06 -22.14 -4.38
N GLU A 23 -0.65 -22.62 -5.49
CA GLU A 23 0.07 -23.36 -6.51
C GLU A 23 1.14 -22.50 -7.18
N LEU A 24 2.34 -23.05 -7.29
CA LEU A 24 3.49 -22.39 -7.90
C LEU A 24 3.56 -22.82 -9.36
N ILE A 25 3.17 -21.91 -10.26
CA ILE A 25 3.14 -22.17 -11.70
C ILE A 25 4.55 -21.98 -12.25
N VAL A 26 5.15 -23.03 -12.80
CA VAL A 26 6.40 -22.95 -13.55
C VAL A 26 6.05 -22.35 -14.91
N ALA A 27 6.39 -21.07 -15.11
CA ALA A 27 6.17 -20.40 -16.38
C ALA A 27 7.11 -21.00 -17.43
N GLU A 28 6.62 -21.96 -18.22
CA GLU A 28 7.24 -22.29 -19.50
C GLU A 28 7.12 -21.07 -20.40
N ASN A 29 8.25 -20.70 -21.03
CA ASN A 29 8.41 -19.49 -21.82
C ASN A 29 7.36 -19.41 -22.95
N THR A 30 6.23 -18.76 -22.68
CA THR A 30 5.36 -18.21 -23.71
C THR A 30 5.85 -16.80 -24.02
N SER A 31 6.35 -16.64 -25.23
CA SER A 31 6.56 -15.35 -25.87
C SER A 31 5.21 -14.61 -25.97
N GLY A 32 4.90 -13.85 -24.94
CA GLY A 32 3.72 -13.01 -24.83
C GLY A 32 3.99 -12.03 -23.72
N ASN A 33 3.77 -10.75 -24.00
CA ASN A 33 4.12 -9.65 -23.11
C ASN A 33 2.99 -9.43 -22.07
N ASP A 34 2.47 -10.57 -21.59
CA ASP A 34 1.40 -10.68 -20.62
C ASP A 34 1.94 -10.32 -19.24
N CYS A 35 1.13 -9.59 -18.48
CA CYS A 35 1.54 -9.16 -17.17
C CYS A 35 1.66 -10.37 -16.24
N PRO A 36 2.83 -10.62 -15.63
CA PRO A 36 3.00 -11.76 -14.72
C PRO A 36 2.18 -11.62 -13.43
N ASN A 37 1.69 -10.40 -13.14
CA ASN A 37 0.92 -10.10 -11.94
C ASN A 37 -0.60 -10.26 -12.14
N CYS A 38 -1.13 -9.91 -13.31
CA CYS A 38 -2.59 -9.94 -13.54
C CYS A 38 -3.03 -10.67 -14.82
N GLY A 39 -2.09 -11.18 -15.62
CA GLY A 39 -2.36 -11.90 -16.87
C GLY A 39 -2.88 -11.04 -18.02
N ALA A 40 -2.96 -9.72 -17.85
CA ALA A 40 -3.39 -8.82 -18.92
C ALA A 40 -2.35 -8.77 -20.03
N GLU A 41 -2.79 -8.86 -21.29
CA GLU A 41 -1.96 -8.67 -22.47
C GLU A 41 -1.49 -7.20 -22.54
N ASN A 42 -0.21 -6.97 -22.82
CA ASN A 42 0.34 -5.62 -22.94
C ASN A 42 1.25 -5.52 -24.17
N ASP A 43 1.26 -4.36 -24.83
CA ASP A 43 2.22 -4.12 -25.91
C ASP A 43 3.67 -4.20 -25.45
N GLU A 44 4.55 -4.69 -26.34
CA GLU A 44 6.01 -4.80 -26.11
C GLU A 44 6.68 -3.48 -25.71
N GLU A 45 6.06 -2.34 -26.01
CA GLU A 45 6.54 -1.01 -25.68
C GLU A 45 6.21 -0.58 -24.25
N ASN A 46 5.23 -1.21 -23.60
CA ASN A 46 4.78 -0.85 -22.26
C ASN A 46 5.83 -1.21 -21.20
N LYS A 47 6.21 -0.22 -20.37
CA LYS A 47 7.11 -0.42 -19.21
C LYS A 47 6.35 -0.87 -17.97
N PHE A 48 5.05 -0.62 -17.94
CA PHE A 48 4.13 -0.98 -16.86
C PHE A 48 2.87 -1.56 -17.49
N CYS A 49 2.23 -2.50 -16.79
CA CYS A 49 0.99 -3.11 -17.23
C CYS A 49 -0.12 -2.07 -17.30
N ILE A 50 -0.86 -2.04 -18.41
CA ILE A 50 -1.96 -1.10 -18.62
C ILE A 50 -3.15 -1.35 -17.69
N SER A 51 -3.30 -2.58 -17.19
CA SER A 51 -4.43 -2.96 -16.32
C SER A 51 -4.12 -2.84 -14.83
N CYS A 52 -2.90 -3.16 -14.39
CA CYS A 52 -2.56 -3.19 -12.95
C CYS A 52 -1.35 -2.34 -12.55
N GLY A 53 -0.66 -1.70 -13.48
CA GLY A 53 0.52 -0.86 -13.20
C GLY A 53 1.79 -1.62 -12.83
N HIS A 54 1.77 -2.95 -12.79
CA HIS A 54 2.95 -3.78 -12.51
C HIS A 54 4.05 -3.56 -13.56
N GLN A 55 5.31 -3.40 -13.12
CA GLN A 55 6.42 -3.13 -14.02
C GLN A 55 6.75 -4.36 -14.88
N LEU A 56 6.76 -4.20 -16.20
CA LEU A 56 7.04 -5.27 -17.14
C LEU A 56 8.57 -5.33 -17.38
N ASN A 57 9.20 -6.43 -16.99
CA ASN A 57 10.64 -6.61 -17.09
C ASN A 57 11.05 -6.93 -18.54
N LYS A 58 11.41 -5.90 -19.31
CA LYS A 58 12.01 -6.08 -20.64
C LYS A 58 13.46 -6.54 -20.52
N ASN A 59 13.70 -7.84 -20.50
CA ASN A 59 15.05 -8.39 -20.67
C ASN A 59 15.03 -9.66 -21.54
N ALA A 60 14.55 -9.51 -22.78
CA ALA A 60 14.85 -10.46 -23.86
C ALA A 60 14.64 -9.77 -25.21
N GLY A 61 15.63 -9.03 -25.71
CA GLY A 61 15.45 -8.38 -27.02
C GLY A 61 16.58 -7.56 -27.60
N GLN A 62 17.72 -7.35 -26.91
CA GLN A 62 18.83 -6.59 -27.50
C GLN A 62 20.20 -7.19 -27.17
N ARG A 63 20.48 -8.38 -27.72
CA ARG A 63 21.85 -8.88 -27.92
C ARG A 63 21.99 -9.71 -29.21
N LYS A 64 21.84 -9.05 -30.36
CA LYS A 64 22.48 -9.38 -31.66
C LYS A 64 22.70 -8.01 -32.32
N ASN A 65 23.89 -7.48 -32.61
CA ASN A 65 25.14 -8.04 -33.08
C ASN A 65 26.31 -7.19 -32.55
N PHE A 66 27.39 -7.83 -32.09
CA PHE A 66 28.79 -7.52 -32.42
C PHE A 66 29.63 -8.57 -31.70
N ALA A 67 29.68 -9.76 -32.29
CA ALA A 67 30.86 -10.59 -32.18
C ALA A 67 31.91 -9.92 -33.06
N GLU A 68 33.02 -9.47 -32.49
CA GLU A 68 34.36 -9.94 -32.85
C GLU A 68 35.40 -9.20 -32.01
N GLN A 69 35.92 -9.88 -30.99
CA GLN A 69 37.35 -10.09 -30.77
C GLN A 69 37.55 -10.61 -29.35
N SER A 70 37.54 -11.93 -29.31
CA SER A 70 38.23 -12.78 -28.36
C SER A 70 39.59 -12.20 -27.94
N LYS A 71 39.90 -12.21 -26.64
CA LYS A 71 40.76 -13.27 -26.06
C LYS A 71 41.07 -13.04 -24.58
N ALA A 72 40.76 -14.11 -23.83
CA ALA A 72 41.57 -14.71 -22.79
C ALA A 72 41.98 -13.86 -21.58
N VAL A 73 41.20 -14.00 -20.51
CA VAL A 73 41.73 -13.99 -19.14
C VAL A 73 42.03 -15.43 -18.75
N THR A 74 43.32 -15.75 -18.58
CA THR A 74 43.73 -16.93 -17.81
C THR A 74 44.99 -16.63 -17.01
N SER A 75 44.77 -16.47 -15.70
CA SER A 75 45.51 -17.07 -14.59
C SER A 75 47.00 -16.81 -14.36
N THR A 76 47.29 -16.77 -13.05
CA THR A 76 48.51 -17.15 -12.34
C THR A 76 49.66 -16.14 -12.26
N GLY A 77 49.96 -15.77 -11.02
CA GLY A 77 51.20 -15.11 -10.67
C GLY A 77 52.38 -16.08 -10.67
N LYS A 78 53.57 -15.54 -10.94
CA LYS A 78 54.83 -15.95 -10.30
C LYS A 78 55.93 -14.90 -10.49
N LYS A 79 56.81 -14.91 -9.49
CA LYS A 79 57.94 -14.04 -9.17
C LYS A 79 59.08 -14.09 -10.20
N GLY A 80 59.92 -13.05 -10.19
CA GLY A 80 61.34 -13.09 -10.62
C GLY A 80 61.79 -11.83 -11.37
N LYS A 81 62.33 -10.82 -10.68
CA LYS A 81 63.78 -10.49 -10.61
C LYS A 81 64.50 -10.43 -11.97
N SER A 82 65.07 -9.26 -12.32
CA SER A 82 66.52 -8.99 -12.19
C SER A 82 67.02 -7.80 -13.06
N LYS A 83 67.68 -6.84 -12.39
CA LYS A 83 68.92 -6.11 -12.72
C LYS A 83 69.12 -5.42 -14.09
N LYS A 84 69.39 -4.11 -14.03
CA LYS A 84 70.72 -3.46 -14.17
C LYS A 84 70.55 -1.93 -13.96
N GLN A 85 71.18 -1.31 -12.96
CA GLN A 85 72.51 -0.65 -12.99
C GLN A 85 72.56 0.49 -14.03
N LEU A 86 72.95 1.73 -13.72
CA LEU A 86 74.10 2.20 -12.93
C LEU A 86 74.05 3.72 -12.72
N HIS A 87 74.87 4.17 -11.75
CA HIS A 87 75.43 5.52 -11.58
C HIS A 87 74.49 6.61 -11.01
N ARG A 88 74.88 7.43 -10.02
CA ARG A 88 76.18 7.69 -9.38
C ARG A 88 75.94 8.69 -8.24
N GLU A 89 76.46 8.36 -7.05
CA GLU A 89 77.04 9.24 -6.00
C GLU A 89 76.19 10.41 -5.42
N SER A 90 76.27 10.79 -4.15
CA SER A 90 77.16 10.43 -3.04
C SER A 90 76.71 11.20 -1.79
N LYS A 91 76.68 10.49 -0.65
CA LYS A 91 76.97 10.96 0.74
C LYS A 91 76.04 12.02 1.35
N GLY A 92 75.59 11.95 2.59
CA GLY A 92 75.86 11.08 3.73
C GLY A 92 75.12 11.73 4.92
N SER A 93 74.23 11.01 5.60
CA SER A 93 74.45 10.55 6.98
C SER A 93 74.94 11.64 7.95
N PHE A 94 74.07 12.13 8.84
CA PHE A 94 74.06 11.80 10.28
C PHE A 94 73.45 12.92 11.13
N LYS A 95 72.47 12.49 11.93
CA LYS A 95 72.23 12.85 13.34
C LYS A 95 72.02 14.32 13.75
N ARG A 96 70.89 14.43 14.47
CA ARG A 96 70.70 15.04 15.80
C ARG A 96 70.57 16.57 15.88
N LYS A 97 69.42 16.91 16.48
CA LYS A 97 69.17 17.93 17.50
C LYS A 97 69.04 19.39 17.04
N GLN A 98 67.89 19.91 17.44
CA GLN A 98 67.67 21.19 18.11
C GLN A 98 67.87 22.49 17.33
N ALA A 99 66.73 23.16 17.21
CA ALA A 99 66.47 24.52 17.71
C ALA A 99 66.84 25.71 16.83
N ARG A 100 65.89 26.67 16.85
CA ARG A 100 65.98 28.10 16.45
C ARG A 100 66.02 28.30 14.93
N LYS A 101 65.33 29.27 14.32
CA LYS A 101 64.63 30.46 14.80
C LYS A 101 63.67 30.84 13.65
N PHE A 102 62.38 30.95 13.95
CA PHE A 102 61.40 31.53 13.03
C PHE A 102 61.52 33.05 13.14
N SER A 103 61.97 33.70 12.07
CA SER A 103 61.96 35.16 11.95
C SER A 103 61.11 35.57 10.77
N GLY A 104 60.06 36.36 11.05
CA GLY A 104 59.52 37.29 10.07
C GLY A 104 58.14 36.98 9.51
N LEU A 105 57.17 36.76 10.39
CA LEU A 105 55.74 36.85 10.09
C LEU A 105 55.40 38.28 9.62
N LYS A 106 54.99 38.46 8.36
CA LYS A 106 54.10 39.56 7.97
C LYS A 106 53.02 39.00 7.06
N ASN A 107 51.77 39.27 7.43
CA ASN A 107 50.51 38.92 6.76
C ASN A 107 49.78 37.67 7.30
N LEU A 108 49.66 37.59 8.63
CA LEU A 108 48.70 36.71 9.29
C LEU A 108 47.24 37.00 8.85
N LYS A 109 46.90 38.26 8.55
CA LYS A 109 45.55 38.65 8.07
C LYS A 109 45.12 37.94 6.78
N LEU A 110 46.06 37.58 5.89
CA LEU A 110 45.73 36.91 4.63
C LEU A 110 45.36 35.44 4.84
N LEU A 111 45.94 34.79 5.85
CA LEU A 111 45.62 33.40 6.22
C LEU A 111 44.25 33.26 6.89
N TRP A 112 43.82 34.25 7.68
CA TRP A 112 42.47 34.22 8.27
C TRP A 112 41.37 34.41 7.23
N ILE A 113 41.62 35.20 6.17
CA ILE A 113 40.67 35.38 5.07
C ILE A 113 40.54 34.08 4.27
N THR A 114 41.65 33.42 3.93
CA THR A 114 41.59 32.15 3.18
C THR A 114 40.98 31.03 4.02
N VAL A 115 41.30 30.94 5.31
CA VAL A 115 40.68 29.97 6.23
C VAL A 115 39.19 30.27 6.42
N GLY A 116 38.79 31.55 6.54
CA GLY A 116 37.40 31.96 6.65
C GLY A 116 36.57 31.68 5.40
N VAL A 117 37.14 31.89 4.19
CA VAL A 117 36.47 31.59 2.92
C VAL A 117 36.33 30.09 2.72
N VAL A 118 37.34 29.29 3.06
CA VAL A 118 37.28 27.82 2.95
C VAL A 118 36.33 27.22 4.00
N LEU A 119 36.37 27.69 5.25
CA LEU A 119 35.41 27.24 6.27
C LEU A 119 33.99 27.70 5.93
N GLY A 120 33.82 28.93 5.45
CA GLY A 120 32.53 29.45 5.00
C GLY A 120 31.96 28.70 3.80
N SER A 121 32.79 28.32 2.82
CA SER A 121 32.35 27.53 1.67
C SER A 121 32.00 26.09 2.05
N VAL A 122 32.72 25.47 2.99
CA VAL A 122 32.39 24.15 3.54
C VAL A 122 31.10 24.20 4.37
N ILE A 123 30.88 25.27 5.15
CA ILE A 123 29.62 25.48 5.88
C ILE A 123 28.46 25.70 4.90
N LEU A 124 28.63 26.50 3.85
CA LEU A 124 27.60 26.69 2.82
C LEU A 124 27.30 25.40 2.04
N ALA A 125 28.33 24.60 1.70
CA ALA A 125 28.14 23.31 1.04
C ALA A 125 27.42 22.28 1.93
N THR A 126 27.81 22.17 3.21
CA THR A 126 27.13 21.29 4.18
C THR A 126 25.71 21.77 4.53
N SER A 127 25.45 23.08 4.45
CA SER A 127 24.10 23.64 4.60
C SER A 127 23.24 23.39 3.36
N PHE A 128 23.83 23.38 2.16
CA PHE A 128 23.12 23.08 0.91
C PHE A 128 22.67 21.62 0.82
N ASP A 129 23.48 20.67 1.33
CA ASP A 129 23.14 19.25 1.38
C ASP A 129 21.95 18.93 2.31
N LEU A 130 21.67 19.78 3.30
CA LEU A 130 20.48 19.65 4.16
C LEU A 130 19.21 20.22 3.52
N ILE A 131 19.34 21.14 2.56
CA ILE A 131 18.20 21.83 1.93
C ILE A 131 17.70 21.07 0.69
N PHE A 132 18.56 20.30 0.02
CA PHE A 132 18.23 19.54 -1.19
C PHE A 132 18.33 18.01 -1.02
N ARG A 133 17.93 17.46 0.13
CA ARG A 133 17.52 16.04 0.13
C ARG A 133 16.15 15.96 -0.53
N PRO A 134 16.00 15.38 -1.74
CA PRO A 134 14.68 15.00 -2.20
C PRO A 134 14.12 14.04 -1.14
N GLN A 135 13.02 14.43 -0.52
CA GLN A 135 12.17 13.52 0.23
C GLN A 135 11.68 12.51 -0.80
N THR A 136 12.44 11.43 -1.02
CA THR A 136 11.83 10.19 -1.48
C THR A 136 10.88 9.84 -0.35
N LYS A 137 9.61 10.22 -0.49
CA LYS A 137 8.55 9.70 0.35
C LYS A 137 8.60 8.20 0.11
N ASP A 138 9.30 7.49 0.99
CA ASP A 138 9.34 6.04 0.98
C ASP A 138 7.90 5.57 1.00
N ILE A 139 7.55 4.73 0.03
CA ILE A 139 6.22 4.14 -0.04
C ILE A 139 6.04 3.39 1.28
N PRO A 140 5.01 3.69 2.10
CA PRO A 140 4.81 3.00 3.36
C PRO A 140 4.61 1.51 3.08
N VAL A 141 5.62 0.71 3.40
CA VAL A 141 5.59 -0.75 3.28
C VAL A 141 4.84 -1.28 4.50
N GLU A 142 3.82 -2.10 4.27
CA GLU A 142 3.01 -2.66 5.34
C GLU A 142 3.74 -3.81 6.05
N ILE A 143 4.10 -3.63 7.33
CA ILE A 143 4.80 -4.66 8.12
C ILE A 143 3.81 -5.39 9.02
N LYS A 144 3.25 -6.50 8.53
CA LYS A 144 2.30 -7.32 9.30
C LYS A 144 2.96 -7.99 10.50
N SER A 145 2.19 -8.16 11.57
CA SER A 145 2.63 -8.90 12.76
C SER A 145 2.75 -10.39 12.43
N SER A 146 3.69 -11.07 13.07
CA SER A 146 3.84 -12.53 12.96
C SER A 146 2.78 -13.29 13.75
N ASN A 147 2.01 -12.61 14.61
CA ASN A 147 0.95 -13.19 15.40
C ASN A 147 -0.41 -13.08 14.66
N PRO A 148 -1.03 -14.20 14.25
CA PRO A 148 -2.30 -14.17 13.51
C PRO A 148 -3.47 -13.60 14.33
N VAL A 149 -3.42 -13.66 15.66
CA VAL A 149 -4.45 -13.07 16.54
C VAL A 149 -4.41 -11.54 16.46
N VAL A 150 -3.22 -10.95 16.33
CA VAL A 150 -3.07 -9.51 16.14
C VAL A 150 -3.67 -9.12 14.79
N GLU A 151 -3.31 -9.80 13.71
CA GLU A 151 -3.84 -9.50 12.37
C GLU A 151 -5.37 -9.64 12.27
N ALA A 152 -5.96 -10.63 12.94
CA ALA A 152 -7.42 -10.78 13.01
C ALA A 152 -8.07 -9.57 13.68
N LYS A 153 -7.49 -9.08 14.79
CA LYS A 153 -7.96 -7.85 15.45
C LYS A 153 -7.73 -6.61 14.61
N VAL A 154 -6.62 -6.52 13.87
CA VAL A 154 -6.36 -5.42 12.93
C VAL A 154 -7.46 -5.37 11.89
N PHE A 155 -7.80 -6.50 11.28
CA PHE A 155 -8.88 -6.61 10.31
C PHE A 155 -10.22 -6.18 10.91
N GLU A 156 -10.56 -6.69 12.10
CA GLU A 156 -11.82 -6.38 12.80
C GLU A 156 -11.94 -4.90 13.21
N ILE A 157 -10.83 -4.26 13.62
CA ILE A 157 -10.81 -2.83 13.94
C ILE A 157 -10.90 -2.02 12.66
N ALA A 158 -10.08 -2.35 11.65
CA ALA A 158 -10.05 -1.64 10.38
C ALA A 158 -11.40 -1.70 9.65
N SER A 159 -12.15 -2.81 9.74
CA SER A 159 -13.49 -2.95 9.14
C SER A 159 -14.53 -1.98 9.68
N LYS A 160 -14.25 -1.29 10.79
CA LYS A 160 -15.11 -0.25 11.35
C LYS A 160 -14.90 1.12 10.69
N PHE A 161 -13.87 1.25 9.85
CA PHE A 161 -13.47 2.52 9.23
C PHE A 161 -13.60 2.49 7.72
N VAL A 162 -13.88 3.65 7.16
CA VAL A 162 -13.67 3.94 5.74
C VAL A 162 -12.31 4.57 5.57
N CYS A 163 -11.59 4.21 4.51
CA CYS A 163 -10.27 4.75 4.27
C CYS A 163 -10.32 6.28 4.07
N SER A 164 -9.58 7.01 4.89
CA SER A 164 -9.62 8.48 4.95
C SER A 164 -8.85 9.17 3.81
N CYS A 165 -8.44 8.43 2.77
CA CYS A 165 -7.48 8.90 1.78
C CYS A 165 -8.10 9.88 0.76
N GLY A 166 -9.43 9.87 0.61
CA GLY A 166 -10.17 10.74 -0.33
C GLY A 166 -10.08 10.37 -1.82
N THR A 167 -9.21 9.43 -2.20
CA THR A 167 -9.01 9.00 -3.60
C THR A 167 -9.29 7.51 -3.84
N CYS A 168 -9.63 6.78 -2.78
CA CYS A 168 -9.84 5.33 -2.75
C CYS A 168 -11.32 4.95 -2.78
N ASN A 169 -12.19 5.82 -3.32
CA ASN A 169 -13.63 5.59 -3.46
C ASN A 169 -14.31 5.12 -2.17
N GLU A 170 -13.87 5.63 -1.02
CA GLU A 170 -14.49 5.31 0.27
C GLU A 170 -14.50 3.79 0.56
N GLU A 171 -13.47 3.10 0.10
CA GLU A 171 -13.26 1.68 0.40
C GLU A 171 -13.01 1.47 1.89
N SER A 172 -13.42 0.31 2.39
CA SER A 172 -13.22 -0.07 3.78
C SER A 172 -11.72 -0.21 4.11
N LEU A 173 -11.31 0.25 5.29
CA LEU A 173 -9.89 0.40 5.63
C LEU A 173 -9.13 -0.94 5.65
N GLU A 174 -9.78 -2.06 5.93
CA GLU A 174 -9.22 -3.42 5.91
C GLU A 174 -8.90 -3.94 4.50
N VAL A 175 -9.58 -3.43 3.48
CA VAL A 175 -9.39 -3.85 2.07
C VAL A 175 -8.50 -2.85 1.32
N CYS A 176 -8.59 -1.57 1.68
CA CYS A 176 -7.92 -0.52 0.93
C CYS A 176 -6.39 -0.65 0.93
N THR A 177 -5.77 -0.61 -0.24
CA THR A 177 -4.31 -0.77 -0.40
C THR A 177 -3.55 0.55 -0.51
N CYS A 178 -4.23 1.70 -0.37
CA CYS A 178 -3.57 2.99 -0.49
C CYS A 178 -2.57 3.23 0.66
N GLY A 179 -1.57 4.10 0.43
CA GLY A 179 -0.53 4.38 1.44
C GLY A 179 -1.10 4.89 2.77
N ARG A 180 -2.19 5.68 2.72
CA ARG A 180 -2.88 6.15 3.93
C ARG A 180 -3.53 4.99 4.71
N ALA A 181 -4.16 4.05 4.02
CA ALA A 181 -4.73 2.86 4.63
C ALA A 181 -3.65 1.97 5.29
N VAL A 182 -2.50 1.85 4.63
CA VAL A 182 -1.34 1.13 5.18
C VAL A 182 -0.85 1.79 6.48
N GLU A 183 -0.73 3.13 6.50
CA GLU A 183 -0.35 3.88 7.70
C GLU A 183 -1.36 3.70 8.85
N GLU A 184 -2.66 3.74 8.56
CA GLU A 184 -3.73 3.56 9.54
C GLU A 184 -3.74 2.13 10.12
N ARG A 185 -3.59 1.10 9.28
CA ARG A 185 -3.47 -0.28 9.76
C ARG A 185 -2.19 -0.52 10.55
N GLN A 186 -1.08 0.14 10.19
CA GLN A 186 0.15 0.07 10.98
C GLN A 186 -0.07 0.66 12.37
N PHE A 187 -0.76 1.81 12.46
CA PHE A 187 -1.11 2.40 13.75
C PHE A 187 -1.95 1.46 14.63
N ILE A 188 -2.91 0.75 14.05
CA ILE A 188 -3.71 -0.26 14.76
C ILE A 188 -2.82 -1.40 15.28
N ARG A 189 -1.92 -1.93 14.44
CA ARG A 189 -0.97 -2.98 14.81
C ARG A 189 -0.10 -2.57 16.00
N ASP A 190 0.50 -1.39 15.92
CA ASP A 190 1.40 -0.89 16.97
C ASP A 190 0.70 -0.79 18.35
N TYR A 191 -0.59 -0.47 18.37
CA TYR A 191 -1.38 -0.41 19.62
C TYR A 191 -1.78 -1.79 20.15
N LEU A 192 -2.12 -2.72 19.26
CA LEU A 192 -2.41 -4.10 19.65
C LEU A 192 -1.19 -4.80 20.23
N GLU A 193 0.01 -4.51 19.71
CA GLU A 193 1.28 -5.04 20.25
C GLU A 193 1.62 -4.44 21.63
N GLN A 194 1.09 -3.26 21.95
CA GLN A 194 1.15 -2.66 23.28
C GLN A 194 0.08 -3.21 24.25
N ASN A 195 -0.66 -4.26 23.85
CA ASN A 195 -1.71 -4.90 24.63
C ASN A 195 -2.85 -3.96 25.02
N GLN A 196 -3.15 -2.98 24.17
CA GLN A 196 -4.33 -2.12 24.33
C GLN A 196 -5.63 -2.85 23.98
N LYS A 197 -6.74 -2.41 24.56
CA LYS A 197 -8.07 -2.96 24.29
C LYS A 197 -8.57 -2.47 22.94
N SER A 198 -9.26 -3.34 22.20
CA SER A 198 -9.75 -3.03 20.86
C SER A 198 -10.64 -1.78 20.83
N GLU A 199 -11.44 -1.56 21.87
CA GLU A 199 -12.34 -0.41 21.99
C GLU A 199 -11.57 0.91 22.05
N ASP A 200 -10.51 0.96 22.86
CA ASP A 200 -9.67 2.15 23.01
C ASP A 200 -8.93 2.47 21.71
N ILE A 201 -8.53 1.43 20.96
CA ILE A 201 -7.85 1.58 19.66
C ILE A 201 -8.81 2.16 18.62
N VAL A 202 -10.07 1.71 18.58
CA VAL A 202 -11.09 2.28 17.68
C VAL A 202 -11.24 3.78 17.95
N VAL A 203 -11.35 4.18 19.23
CA VAL A 203 -11.42 5.59 19.61
C VAL A 203 -10.17 6.36 19.18
N ALA A 204 -8.98 5.77 19.37
CA ALA A 204 -7.71 6.38 18.99
C ALA A 204 -7.57 6.60 17.47
N VAL A 205 -7.96 5.60 16.66
CA VAL A 205 -7.97 5.69 15.19
C VAL A 205 -8.94 6.77 14.74
N ALA A 206 -10.17 6.77 15.27
CA ALA A 206 -11.19 7.76 14.92
C ALA A 206 -10.74 9.19 15.26
N ASN A 207 -10.10 9.39 16.42
CA ASN A 207 -9.61 10.71 16.79
C ASN A 207 -8.47 11.19 15.87
N LYS A 208 -7.57 10.29 15.50
CA LYS A 208 -6.37 10.60 14.69
C LYS A 208 -6.67 10.75 13.20
N TYR A 209 -7.45 9.85 12.62
CA TYR A 209 -7.70 9.76 11.18
C TYR A 209 -9.16 10.04 10.79
N GLY A 210 -10.10 9.79 11.70
CA GLY A 210 -11.53 9.97 11.47
C GLY A 210 -12.16 8.78 10.74
N TRP A 211 -13.24 9.06 10.02
CA TRP A 211 -13.90 8.16 9.09
C TRP A 211 -14.41 6.84 9.69
N LEU A 212 -14.78 6.87 10.98
CA LEU A 212 -15.49 5.75 11.62
C LEU A 212 -16.87 5.60 10.99
N LYS A 213 -17.28 4.40 10.58
CA LYS A 213 -18.60 4.20 9.99
C LYS A 213 -19.70 4.49 11.02
N ALA A 214 -20.78 5.11 10.55
CA ALA A 214 -21.85 5.61 11.42
C ALA A 214 -22.49 4.54 12.32
N GLU A 215 -22.58 3.29 11.84
CA GLU A 215 -23.12 2.18 12.63
C GLU A 215 -22.31 1.85 13.90
N PHE A 216 -21.04 2.23 13.96
CA PHE A 216 -20.18 2.00 15.13
C PHE A 216 -20.09 3.22 16.05
N ALA A 217 -20.44 4.41 15.58
CA ALA A 217 -20.21 5.66 16.32
C ALA A 217 -20.87 5.70 17.71
N SER A 218 -22.07 5.14 17.83
CA SER A 218 -22.82 5.08 19.09
C SER A 218 -22.17 4.17 20.14
N ALA A 219 -21.44 3.14 19.72
CA ALA A 219 -20.78 2.21 20.62
C ALA A 219 -19.49 2.76 21.24
N PHE A 220 -18.81 3.69 20.54
CA PHE A 220 -17.48 4.17 20.93
C PHE A 220 -17.45 5.64 21.38
N ASN A 221 -18.61 6.32 21.44
CA ASN A 221 -18.72 7.72 21.88
C ASN A 221 -17.74 8.67 21.17
N VAL A 222 -17.62 8.51 19.85
CA VAL A 222 -16.73 9.29 18.99
C VAL A 222 -17.44 10.56 18.51
N ASP A 223 -16.71 11.67 18.42
CA ASP A 223 -17.24 12.96 17.93
C ASP A 223 -17.80 12.84 16.51
N ALA A 224 -18.95 13.48 16.25
CA ALA A 224 -19.65 13.39 14.96
C ALA A 224 -18.81 13.87 13.76
N SER A 225 -17.83 14.77 13.96
CA SER A 225 -16.91 15.21 12.91
C SER A 225 -15.92 14.11 12.46
N LYS A 226 -15.77 13.05 13.26
CA LYS A 226 -14.90 11.90 12.99
C LYS A 226 -15.66 10.71 12.43
N VAL A 227 -16.98 10.82 12.28
CA VAL A 227 -17.85 9.78 11.74
C VAL A 227 -18.00 10.00 10.23
N TRP A 228 -17.69 8.96 9.45
CA TRP A 228 -18.00 8.96 8.02
C TRP A 228 -19.50 8.73 7.84
N ASN A 229 -20.13 9.65 7.12
CA ASN A 229 -21.52 9.56 6.71
C ASN A 229 -21.59 9.69 5.17
N PRO A 230 -22.06 8.65 4.45
CA PRO A 230 -22.13 8.69 2.98
C PRO A 230 -23.05 9.81 2.45
N ASN A 231 -23.90 10.40 3.31
CA ASN A 231 -24.85 11.44 2.96
C ASN A 231 -24.43 12.85 3.39
N GLN A 232 -23.15 13.09 3.75
CA GLN A 232 -22.72 14.35 4.37
C GLN A 232 -22.59 15.56 3.40
N LEU A 233 -23.36 15.58 2.31
CA LEU A 233 -23.55 16.77 1.46
C LEU A 233 -24.83 17.56 1.77
N GLN A 234 -25.51 17.33 2.89
CA GLN A 234 -26.79 18.02 3.19
C GLN A 234 -26.95 18.60 4.62
N ILE A 235 -25.92 18.67 5.46
CA ILE A 235 -26.16 19.12 6.85
C ILE A 235 -25.07 20.10 7.30
N SER A 236 -25.18 21.35 6.84
CA SER A 236 -24.89 22.48 7.72
C SER A 236 -26.15 22.81 8.50
N ASN A 237 -26.00 22.87 9.83
CA ASN A 237 -26.93 23.45 10.80
C ASN A 237 -28.31 22.79 10.94
N ASN A 238 -28.49 21.94 11.95
CA ASN A 238 -29.37 22.29 13.08
C ASN A 238 -29.28 21.29 14.23
N ILE A 239 -29.33 21.86 15.43
CA ILE A 239 -29.29 21.25 16.76
C ILE A 239 -30.66 20.59 17.05
N ILE A 240 -30.67 19.40 17.68
CA ILE A 240 -31.60 18.86 18.73
C ILE A 240 -31.63 17.30 18.67
N PRO A 241 -31.80 16.57 19.82
CA PRO A 241 -31.07 15.33 20.10
C PRO A 241 -31.98 14.06 20.15
N PRO A 242 -31.60 12.96 20.84
CA PRO A 242 -31.58 11.61 20.27
C PRO A 242 -32.92 10.86 20.41
N ILE A 243 -33.27 10.06 19.39
CA ILE A 243 -34.33 9.05 19.51
C ILE A 243 -33.73 7.69 19.14
N SER A 244 -33.66 6.83 20.15
CA SER A 244 -33.36 5.39 20.04
C SER A 244 -34.67 4.58 19.91
N PRO A 245 -34.63 3.28 19.59
CA PRO A 245 -35.25 2.76 18.37
C PRO A 245 -36.53 1.95 18.63
N ALA A 246 -37.45 1.99 17.65
CA ALA A 246 -38.49 0.99 17.44
C ALA A 246 -38.88 0.97 15.95
N PRO A 247 -39.32 -0.17 15.40
CA PRO A 247 -39.30 -0.42 13.96
C PRO A 247 -40.42 0.35 13.28
N ALA A 248 -40.06 1.38 12.52
CA ALA A 248 -41.01 2.08 11.69
C ALA A 248 -41.21 1.29 10.39
N THR A 249 -42.26 0.48 10.33
CA THR A 249 -43.02 0.33 9.09
C THR A 249 -43.49 1.71 8.69
N SER A 250 -42.74 2.39 7.81
CA SER A 250 -43.17 3.66 7.26
C SER A 250 -43.43 3.50 5.76
N ASN A 251 -44.56 4.05 5.33
CA ASN A 251 -44.96 4.19 3.93
C ASN A 251 -44.10 5.23 3.18
N ASN A 252 -42.83 5.38 3.58
CA ASN A 252 -41.90 6.30 2.95
C ASN A 252 -41.25 5.61 1.74
N LYS A 253 -40.93 6.43 0.74
CA LYS A 253 -40.17 5.98 -0.44
C LYS A 253 -38.80 5.49 0.02
N ALA A 254 -38.36 4.36 -0.53
CA ALA A 254 -37.05 3.82 -0.27
C ALA A 254 -35.98 4.77 -0.81
N THR A 255 -34.89 4.89 -0.06
CA THR A 255 -33.71 5.68 -0.38
C THR A 255 -32.49 4.78 -0.43
N ILE A 256 -31.36 5.31 -0.88
CA ILE A 256 -30.08 4.56 -0.94
C ILE A 256 -29.68 4.06 0.46
N SER A 257 -30.02 4.80 1.52
CA SER A 257 -29.80 4.39 2.92
C SER A 257 -30.52 3.08 3.29
N ASP A 258 -31.61 2.75 2.59
CA ASP A 258 -32.40 1.54 2.83
C ASP A 258 -31.85 0.30 2.10
N ARG A 259 -30.83 0.46 1.25
CA ARG A 259 -30.28 -0.64 0.43
C ARG A 259 -29.82 -1.82 1.27
N TYR A 260 -29.21 -1.55 2.43
CA TYR A 260 -28.71 -2.60 3.32
C TYR A 260 -29.86 -3.41 3.90
N THR A 261 -30.94 -2.74 4.31
CA THR A 261 -32.17 -3.36 4.79
C THR A 261 -32.80 -4.23 3.72
N ILE A 262 -32.89 -3.72 2.48
CA ILE A 262 -33.43 -4.48 1.34
C ILE A 262 -32.56 -5.69 1.04
N TYR A 263 -31.22 -5.56 0.96
CA TYR A 263 -30.33 -6.68 0.71
C TYR A 263 -30.38 -7.76 1.80
N SER A 264 -30.53 -7.35 3.06
CA SER A 264 -30.56 -8.26 4.20
C SER A 264 -31.81 -9.15 4.22
N ALA A 265 -32.87 -8.74 3.51
CA ALA A 265 -34.11 -9.51 3.36
C ALA A 265 -33.97 -10.74 2.43
N PHE A 266 -32.86 -10.90 1.72
CA PHE A 266 -32.69 -11.95 0.72
C PHE A 266 -31.43 -12.80 0.93
N ASN A 267 -31.58 -14.08 0.57
CA ASN A 267 -30.46 -14.92 0.18
C ASN A 267 -30.13 -14.68 -1.30
N CYS A 268 -28.89 -14.93 -1.71
CA CYS A 268 -28.45 -14.85 -3.09
C CYS A 268 -29.14 -15.96 -3.92
N PRO A 269 -29.95 -15.61 -4.93
CA PRO A 269 -30.73 -16.60 -5.66
C PRO A 269 -29.93 -17.38 -6.72
N CYS A 270 -28.62 -17.13 -6.85
CA CYS A 270 -27.75 -17.78 -7.84
C CYS A 270 -27.70 -19.32 -7.69
N GLY A 271 -27.88 -19.86 -6.49
CA GLY A 271 -27.75 -21.30 -6.17
C GLY A 271 -26.35 -21.90 -6.38
N GLN A 272 -25.37 -21.09 -6.77
CA GLN A 272 -24.02 -21.52 -7.17
C GLN A 272 -22.91 -20.92 -6.29
N CYS A 273 -23.29 -20.07 -5.35
CA CYS A 273 -22.39 -19.28 -4.54
C CYS A 273 -22.31 -19.89 -3.13
N ARG A 274 -21.14 -19.84 -2.48
CA ARG A 274 -20.98 -20.26 -1.08
C ARG A 274 -21.36 -19.17 -0.07
N ILE A 275 -21.67 -17.98 -0.56
CA ILE A 275 -22.13 -16.84 0.24
C ILE A 275 -23.63 -16.73 0.03
N ASP A 276 -24.37 -17.16 1.05
CA ASP A 276 -25.82 -17.30 0.95
C ASP A 276 -26.54 -15.97 1.08
N GLU A 277 -26.01 -14.98 1.82
CA GLU A 277 -26.70 -13.70 2.00
C GLU A 277 -26.47 -12.75 0.82
N LEU A 278 -27.54 -12.12 0.31
CA LEU A 278 -27.43 -11.18 -0.80
C LEU A 278 -26.60 -9.96 -0.43
N LYS A 279 -26.68 -9.47 0.81
CA LYS A 279 -25.89 -8.32 1.29
C LYS A 279 -24.39 -8.54 1.12
N ASP A 280 -23.91 -9.75 1.38
CA ASP A 280 -22.48 -10.12 1.37
C ASP A 280 -22.01 -10.69 0.03
N CYS A 281 -22.94 -11.17 -0.81
CA CYS A 281 -22.60 -11.79 -2.09
C CYS A 281 -22.42 -10.76 -3.21
N ASN A 282 -21.42 -10.96 -4.09
CA ASN A 282 -21.14 -10.12 -5.27
C ASN A 282 -20.95 -10.96 -6.55
N CYS A 283 -21.59 -12.13 -6.64
CA CYS A 283 -21.41 -13.05 -7.76
C CYS A 283 -21.94 -12.47 -9.11
N PRO A 284 -21.27 -12.77 -10.23
CA PRO A 284 -21.69 -12.33 -11.57
C PRO A 284 -22.59 -13.34 -12.30
N HIS A 285 -23.06 -14.39 -11.63
CA HIS A 285 -23.89 -15.43 -12.26
C HIS A 285 -25.24 -14.85 -12.73
N PRO A 286 -25.89 -15.48 -13.72
CA PRO A 286 -27.28 -15.15 -14.07
C PRO A 286 -28.20 -15.25 -12.84
N ASN A 287 -29.08 -14.28 -12.64
CA ASN A 287 -29.89 -14.14 -11.42
C ASN A 287 -29.05 -14.06 -10.13
N GLY A 288 -27.78 -13.68 -10.25
CA GLY A 288 -26.85 -13.56 -9.13
C GLY A 288 -26.87 -12.19 -8.47
N ALA A 289 -26.06 -12.04 -7.43
CA ALA A 289 -26.08 -10.87 -6.57
C ALA A 289 -25.84 -9.54 -7.31
N LYS A 290 -24.95 -9.50 -8.31
CA LYS A 290 -24.73 -8.27 -9.10
C LYS A 290 -25.98 -7.83 -9.84
N GLU A 291 -26.72 -8.77 -10.43
CA GLU A 291 -27.94 -8.48 -11.17
C GLU A 291 -29.06 -8.02 -10.23
N VAL A 292 -29.26 -8.74 -9.13
CA VAL A 292 -30.29 -8.42 -8.13
C VAL A 292 -30.02 -7.06 -7.46
N LYS A 293 -28.78 -6.80 -7.05
CA LYS A 293 -28.39 -5.51 -6.46
C LYS A 293 -28.60 -4.35 -7.43
N LYS A 294 -28.23 -4.52 -8.70
CA LYS A 294 -28.48 -3.52 -9.74
C LYS A 294 -29.98 -3.24 -9.91
N PHE A 295 -30.81 -4.28 -9.95
CA PHE A 295 -32.26 -4.11 -10.02
C PHE A 295 -32.84 -3.35 -8.83
N ILE A 296 -32.33 -3.61 -7.61
CA ILE A 296 -32.72 -2.88 -6.40
C ILE A 296 -32.30 -1.41 -6.50
N ASP A 297 -31.05 -1.14 -6.86
CA ASP A 297 -30.53 0.23 -7.03
C ASP A 297 -31.37 1.00 -8.07
N GLU A 298 -31.76 0.37 -9.19
CA GLU A 298 -32.68 0.95 -10.19
C GLU A 298 -34.05 1.32 -9.56
N LYS A 299 -34.64 0.42 -8.76
CA LYS A 299 -35.95 0.66 -8.13
C LYS A 299 -35.92 1.74 -7.05
N ILE A 300 -34.83 1.86 -6.31
CA ILE A 300 -34.60 2.95 -5.36
C ILE A 300 -34.50 4.28 -6.12
N ASN A 301 -33.73 4.31 -7.22
CA ASN A 301 -33.51 5.52 -8.02
C ASN A 301 -34.77 6.02 -8.75
N GLU A 302 -35.75 5.15 -9.00
CA GLU A 302 -37.08 5.58 -9.47
C GLU A 302 -37.81 6.48 -8.45
N ASN A 303 -37.36 6.56 -7.18
CA ASN A 303 -37.93 7.39 -6.11
C ASN A 303 -39.44 7.23 -5.96
N LYS A 304 -39.97 6.04 -6.27
CA LYS A 304 -41.41 5.78 -6.37
C LYS A 304 -41.89 4.79 -5.30
N TYR A 305 -41.11 3.78 -5.01
CA TYR A 305 -41.53 2.60 -4.25
C TYR A 305 -41.01 2.66 -2.81
N SER A 306 -41.74 2.04 -1.89
CA SER A 306 -41.29 1.81 -0.52
C SER A 306 -40.31 0.64 -0.44
N VAL A 307 -39.68 0.46 0.73
CA VAL A 307 -38.80 -0.69 0.99
C VAL A 307 -39.53 -2.01 0.77
N ASN A 308 -40.77 -2.12 1.24
CA ASN A 308 -41.57 -3.33 1.10
C ASN A 308 -41.95 -3.61 -0.35
N ASP A 309 -42.32 -2.59 -1.11
CA ASP A 309 -42.63 -2.74 -2.55
C ASP A 309 -41.42 -3.29 -3.32
N ILE A 310 -40.22 -2.77 -3.02
CA ILE A 310 -38.98 -3.23 -3.67
C ILE A 310 -38.67 -4.67 -3.26
N ILE A 311 -38.83 -5.03 -1.99
CA ILE A 311 -38.69 -6.40 -1.51
C ILE A 311 -39.64 -7.32 -2.30
N ASP A 312 -40.90 -6.94 -2.45
CA ASP A 312 -41.87 -7.78 -3.16
C ASP A 312 -41.57 -7.87 -4.68
N PHE A 313 -41.04 -6.82 -5.31
CA PHE A 313 -40.56 -6.90 -6.69
C PHE A 313 -39.37 -7.84 -6.86
N VAL A 314 -38.42 -7.80 -5.92
CA VAL A 314 -37.24 -8.67 -5.95
C VAL A 314 -37.67 -10.12 -5.73
N ASP A 315 -38.49 -10.40 -4.72
CA ASP A 315 -38.97 -11.75 -4.43
C ASP A 315 -39.76 -12.33 -5.60
N LYS A 316 -40.64 -11.53 -6.21
CA LYS A 316 -41.40 -11.95 -7.39
C LYS A 316 -40.52 -12.25 -8.61
N LYS A 317 -39.42 -11.53 -8.79
CA LYS A 317 -38.57 -11.64 -9.99
C LYS A 317 -37.44 -12.67 -9.82
N TYR A 318 -36.84 -12.73 -8.64
CA TYR A 318 -35.62 -13.49 -8.35
C TYR A 318 -35.79 -14.50 -7.21
N GLY A 319 -36.82 -14.35 -6.37
CA GLY A 319 -37.02 -15.18 -5.18
C GLY A 319 -35.99 -14.89 -4.08
N GLY A 320 -35.76 -15.90 -3.22
CA GLY A 320 -34.72 -15.86 -2.21
C GLY A 320 -35.04 -15.02 -0.97
N LYS A 321 -36.26 -14.49 -0.83
CA LYS A 321 -36.67 -13.78 0.39
C LYS A 321 -36.56 -14.70 1.60
N LYS A 322 -35.94 -14.21 2.67
CA LYS A 322 -35.84 -14.92 3.95
C LYS A 322 -37.22 -14.90 4.61
N ILE A 323 -37.65 -16.07 5.10
CA ILE A 323 -38.90 -16.26 5.85
C ILE A 323 -38.65 -16.01 7.33
#